data_AF-A0AAU7CJW8-F1
#
_entry.id   AF-A0AAU7CJW8-F1
#
_cell.length_a   1.000
_cell.length_b   1.000
_cell.length_c   1.000
_cell.angle_alpha   90.00
_cell.angle_beta   90.00
_cell.angle_gamma   90.00
#
_symmetry.space_group_name_H-M   'P 1'
#
loop_
_entity.id
_entity.type
_entity.pdbx_description
1 polymer ?
#
loop_
_entity_poly.entity_id
_entity_poly.type
_entity_poly.pdbx_seq_one_letter_code
_entity_poly.pdbx_strand_id
1 'polypeptide(L)'
;MPWRAIAGLLLLVPFGQPARAQADRLDAGVASPGQRPVVARMADAQAVRNRLGLTAEYDRIVGLDSVKVAVLDYGFAGLGQGRPYLPASAEVVEHYDPAFVRRFGLGDPDFRTPFDPLNRHGRVMAQVIWSVTGSHPNGPKFYLLNASGPTMLRRAVRFAIEHKVDLILFSGSFEGGGNGDGRGPINRVVAEATAAGIPWINAAGNSGRKVYNGPVRVLKDGYLRLRDGSDVAALRFRNRVDENRVSVTLTWNDYREEEDAGTDKDLDLYIEDPAGRPVGAGEKRQVSGSQVPGPDETRNPRERVVLTALPASPEVLTDPDYCYRIRIRAKRGRFLPTDRLRVLVTASREAYIPPGGDSPREALEFLDASGEGELYPPADNPLVLTVGDSDLSSSIGPTTDRRIKPDVILADSRAFFTDGEVSAGSSNAAAYVAGVVTVLKAAVPGLRPSHLLRIAQQGPVVPYSALRGRPTRPASSPPPGFHYWQTPTRAKLIDLVRRSQ
;
A
#
# COMPACT_ATOMS: atom_id res chain seq x y z
N MET A 1 50.50 -16.16 -26.35
CA MET A 1 49.95 -17.43 -25.80
C MET A 1 48.75 -17.09 -24.93
N PRO A 2 47.52 -17.34 -25.41
CA PRO A 2 46.30 -17.06 -24.66
C PRO A 2 45.90 -18.30 -23.84
N TRP A 3 45.56 -18.10 -22.56
CA TRP A 3 44.94 -19.14 -21.76
C TRP A 3 43.42 -19.07 -21.91
N ARG A 4 42.88 -20.16 -22.45
CA ARG A 4 41.45 -20.50 -22.51
C ARG A 4 40.99 -20.90 -21.11
N ALA A 5 39.86 -20.36 -20.66
CA ALA A 5 39.10 -20.89 -19.52
C ALA A 5 37.63 -21.04 -19.93
N ILE A 6 37.36 -22.24 -20.46
CA ILE A 6 36.19 -23.11 -20.24
C ILE A 6 34.84 -22.40 -19.99
N ALA A 7 34.00 -22.44 -21.02
CA ALA A 7 32.57 -22.25 -20.94
C ALA A 7 31.95 -23.37 -20.08
N GLY A 8 31.56 -23.01 -18.85
CA GLY A 8 30.68 -23.81 -17.99
C GLY A 8 29.23 -23.44 -18.27
N LEU A 9 28.46 -24.43 -18.71
CA LEU A 9 27.03 -24.38 -18.96
C LEU A 9 26.29 -23.95 -17.66
N LEU A 10 25.95 -22.67 -17.53
CA LEU A 10 25.12 -22.15 -16.45
C LEU A 10 23.67 -22.58 -16.70
N LEU A 11 23.24 -23.63 -16.01
CA LEU A 11 21.82 -23.93 -15.82
C LEU A 11 21.22 -22.79 -15.00
N LEU A 12 20.54 -21.87 -15.71
CA LEU A 12 19.63 -20.88 -15.16
C LEU A 12 18.46 -21.61 -14.48
N VAL A 13 18.62 -21.87 -13.18
CA VAL A 13 17.50 -22.27 -12.32
C VAL A 13 16.73 -20.98 -11.98
N PRO A 14 15.41 -20.94 -12.16
CA PRO A 14 14.64 -19.71 -12.02
C PRO A 14 14.71 -19.21 -10.57
N PHE A 15 15.21 -17.99 -10.42
CA PHE A 15 15.12 -17.24 -9.17
C PHE A 15 13.67 -17.21 -8.70
N GLY A 16 13.47 -17.52 -7.42
CA GLY A 16 12.16 -17.49 -6.77
C GLY A 16 11.46 -16.15 -7.02
N GLN A 17 10.16 -16.22 -7.32
CA GLN A 17 9.35 -15.08 -7.70
C GLN A 17 9.53 -13.90 -6.72
N PRO A 18 9.77 -12.67 -7.22
CA PRO A 18 9.76 -11.49 -6.37
C PRO A 18 8.38 -11.34 -5.71
N ALA A 19 8.43 -10.90 -4.45
CA ALA A 19 7.29 -10.75 -3.56
C ALA A 19 6.13 -9.99 -4.23
N ARG A 20 4.97 -10.65 -4.33
CA ARG A 20 3.69 -9.96 -4.61
C ARG A 20 3.37 -9.06 -3.41
N ALA A 21 3.47 -7.75 -3.61
CA ALA A 21 2.82 -6.79 -2.73
C ALA A 21 1.31 -7.06 -2.77
N GLN A 22 0.67 -7.02 -1.60
CA GLN A 22 -0.75 -7.31 -1.46
C GLN A 22 -1.54 -6.15 -2.08
N ALA A 23 -1.95 -6.32 -3.35
CA ALA A 23 -3.01 -5.51 -3.93
C ALA A 23 -4.28 -5.72 -3.11
N ASP A 24 -4.93 -4.64 -2.68
CA ASP A 24 -6.32 -4.69 -2.25
C ASP A 24 -7.15 -5.24 -3.41
N ARG A 25 -7.61 -6.48 -3.27
CA ARG A 25 -8.42 -7.16 -4.28
C ARG A 25 -9.88 -6.82 -4.03
N LEU A 26 -10.36 -5.81 -4.76
CA LEU A 26 -11.77 -5.74 -5.13
C LEU A 26 -12.07 -6.99 -5.98
N ASP A 27 -12.84 -7.91 -5.41
CA ASP A 27 -13.38 -9.17 -5.94
C ASP A 27 -12.49 -9.99 -6.89
N ALA A 28 -11.98 -11.10 -6.38
CA ALA A 28 -11.82 -12.30 -7.18
C ALA A 28 -13.17 -13.04 -7.25
N GLY A 29 -14.12 -12.49 -8.01
CA GLY A 29 -15.13 -13.35 -8.64
C GLY A 29 -14.37 -14.37 -9.48
N VAL A 30 -14.58 -15.66 -9.23
CA VAL A 30 -13.98 -16.74 -10.02
C VAL A 30 -14.45 -16.57 -11.47
N ALA A 31 -13.65 -15.89 -12.29
CA ALA A 31 -13.89 -15.86 -13.72
C ALA A 31 -13.62 -17.28 -14.23
N SER A 32 -14.69 -17.95 -14.67
CA SER A 32 -14.58 -19.17 -15.46
C SER A 32 -13.61 -18.91 -16.64
N PRO A 33 -12.74 -19.86 -17.00
CA PRO A 33 -11.86 -19.70 -18.15
C PRO A 33 -12.68 -19.35 -19.40
N GLY A 34 -12.52 -18.14 -19.92
CA GLY A 34 -13.20 -17.66 -21.13
C GLY A 34 -14.15 -16.46 -20.97
N GLN A 35 -14.45 -15.98 -19.75
CA GLN A 35 -15.22 -14.73 -19.60
C GLN A 35 -14.34 -13.49 -19.76
N ARG A 36 -14.70 -12.62 -20.71
CA ARG A 36 -14.08 -11.29 -20.87
C ARG A 36 -14.30 -10.46 -19.60
N PRO A 37 -13.25 -9.87 -18.98
CA PRO A 37 -13.40 -8.94 -17.87
C PRO A 37 -14.47 -7.87 -18.15
N VAL A 38 -15.48 -7.76 -17.30
CA VAL A 38 -16.49 -6.70 -17.41
C VAL A 38 -15.84 -5.36 -17.11
N VAL A 39 -16.06 -4.39 -18.00
CA VAL A 39 -15.60 -3.00 -17.83
C VAL A 39 -16.85 -2.13 -17.70
N ALA A 40 -16.85 -1.23 -16.71
CA ALA A 40 -17.93 -0.30 -16.41
C ALA A 40 -17.38 1.11 -16.12
N ARG A 41 -18.23 2.12 -16.29
CA ARG A 41 -17.95 3.51 -15.85
C ARG A 41 -18.59 3.75 -14.49
N MET A 42 -18.18 4.81 -13.81
CA MET A 42 -18.91 5.28 -12.64
C MET A 42 -20.33 5.72 -13.02
N ALA A 43 -21.30 5.33 -12.20
CA ALA A 43 -22.71 5.59 -12.39
C ALA A 43 -23.10 7.02 -11.97
N ASP A 44 -22.42 7.58 -10.97
CA ASP A 44 -22.82 8.79 -10.23
C ASP A 44 -21.78 9.92 -10.30
N ALA A 45 -20.98 9.96 -11.37
CA ALA A 45 -19.82 10.86 -11.50
C ALA A 45 -20.10 12.34 -11.15
N GLN A 46 -21.23 12.90 -11.58
CA GLN A 46 -21.57 14.30 -11.27
C GLN A 46 -21.89 14.52 -9.78
N ALA A 47 -22.62 13.58 -9.15
CA ALA A 47 -22.93 13.65 -7.73
C ALA A 47 -21.64 13.56 -6.90
N VAL A 48 -20.72 12.69 -7.31
CA VAL A 48 -19.39 12.56 -6.71
C VAL A 48 -18.59 13.86 -6.85
N ARG A 49 -18.54 14.48 -8.03
CA ARG A 49 -17.86 15.78 -8.24
C ARG A 49 -18.39 16.84 -7.27
N ASN A 50 -19.72 16.94 -7.13
CA ASN A 50 -20.36 17.88 -6.21
C ASN A 50 -19.98 17.58 -4.75
N ARG A 51 -20.01 16.31 -4.33
CA ARG A 51 -19.62 15.86 -2.98
C ARG A 51 -18.16 16.17 -2.67
N LEU A 52 -17.28 16.07 -3.66
CA LEU A 52 -15.86 16.39 -3.55
C LEU A 52 -15.58 17.90 -3.60
N GLY A 53 -16.61 18.76 -3.67
CA GLY A 53 -16.42 20.21 -3.71
C GLY A 53 -15.89 20.75 -5.04
N LEU A 54 -15.95 19.97 -6.11
CA LEU A 54 -15.73 20.46 -7.47
C LEU A 54 -17.01 21.17 -7.94
N THR A 55 -17.20 22.40 -7.45
CA THR A 55 -18.35 23.26 -7.79
C THR A 55 -18.28 23.77 -9.23
N ALA A 56 -19.27 24.58 -9.65
CA ALA A 56 -19.34 25.14 -11.00
C ALA A 56 -18.07 25.91 -11.44
N GLU A 57 -17.27 26.45 -10.51
CA GLU A 57 -15.99 27.11 -10.86
C GLU A 57 -14.92 26.15 -11.40
N TYR A 58 -15.11 24.85 -11.18
CA TYR A 58 -14.25 23.75 -11.64
C TYR A 58 -14.89 22.92 -12.78
N ASP A 59 -15.98 23.39 -13.35
CA ASP A 59 -16.57 22.79 -14.55
C ASP A 59 -15.83 23.28 -15.80
N ARG A 60 -15.54 22.34 -16.71
CA ARG A 60 -14.91 22.61 -18.01
C ARG A 60 -13.63 23.45 -17.92
N ILE A 61 -12.78 23.17 -16.93
CA ILE A 61 -11.47 23.80 -16.80
C ILE A 61 -10.67 23.64 -18.10
N VAL A 62 -10.22 24.77 -18.64
CA VAL A 62 -9.33 24.81 -19.81
C VAL A 62 -7.96 24.25 -19.43
N GLY A 63 -7.34 23.50 -20.34
CA GLY A 63 -6.00 22.92 -20.15
C GLY A 63 -5.99 21.58 -19.42
N LEU A 64 -7.15 21.00 -19.11
CA LEU A 64 -7.24 19.67 -18.50
C LEU A 64 -6.60 18.58 -19.39
N ASP A 65 -6.69 18.73 -20.71
CA ASP A 65 -6.05 17.91 -21.75
C ASP A 65 -4.51 17.97 -21.74
N SER A 66 -3.94 19.04 -21.17
CA SER A 66 -2.50 19.19 -21.01
C SER A 66 -1.95 18.49 -19.76
N VAL A 67 -2.82 18.13 -18.80
CA VAL A 67 -2.40 17.48 -17.55
C VAL A 67 -2.12 16.00 -17.78
N LYS A 68 -0.94 15.56 -17.36
CA LYS A 68 -0.53 14.15 -17.40
C LYS A 68 -0.64 13.52 -16.03
N VAL A 69 -1.39 12.43 -15.92
CA VAL A 69 -1.58 11.67 -14.68
C VAL A 69 -0.96 10.30 -14.84
N ALA A 70 -0.03 9.93 -13.96
CA ALA A 70 0.44 8.56 -13.86
C ALA A 70 -0.31 7.81 -12.76
N VAL A 71 -0.89 6.66 -13.11
CA VAL A 71 -1.45 5.70 -12.17
C VAL A 71 -0.49 4.53 -12.12
N LEU A 72 0.15 4.34 -10.96
CA LEU A 72 1.04 3.22 -10.71
C LEU A 72 0.24 2.11 -10.03
N ASP A 73 0.32 0.89 -10.57
CA ASP A 73 -0.37 -0.26 -10.00
C ASP A 73 0.33 -1.57 -10.38
N TYR A 74 -0.19 -2.69 -9.89
CA TYR A 74 0.26 -4.04 -10.20
C TYR A 74 -0.58 -4.70 -11.28
N GLY A 75 -1.72 -4.13 -11.68
CA GLY A 75 -2.46 -4.61 -12.82
C GLY A 75 -3.57 -3.67 -13.31
N PHE A 76 -3.86 -3.80 -14.60
CA PHE A 76 -4.90 -3.04 -15.30
C PHE A 76 -5.81 -3.97 -16.13
N ALA A 77 -6.11 -5.16 -15.60
CA ALA A 77 -6.89 -6.18 -16.30
C ALA A 77 -8.21 -5.63 -16.86
N GLY A 78 -8.49 -5.91 -18.14
CA GLY A 78 -9.71 -5.47 -18.83
C GLY A 78 -9.58 -4.21 -19.70
N LEU A 79 -8.39 -3.61 -19.83
CA LEU A 79 -8.16 -2.55 -20.82
C LEU A 79 -8.27 -3.07 -22.27
N GLY A 80 -8.63 -2.17 -23.20
CA GLY A 80 -8.65 -2.46 -24.65
C GLY A 80 -9.86 -3.24 -25.17
N GLN A 81 -10.88 -3.51 -24.35
CA GLN A 81 -12.05 -4.31 -24.74
C GLN A 81 -13.17 -3.53 -25.47
N GLY A 82 -12.83 -2.50 -26.24
CA GLY A 82 -13.79 -1.74 -27.06
C GLY A 82 -14.74 -0.82 -26.27
N ARG A 83 -14.56 -0.66 -24.95
CA ARG A 83 -15.29 0.31 -24.12
C ARG A 83 -14.32 1.39 -23.61
N PRO A 84 -14.43 2.65 -24.08
CA PRO A 84 -13.48 3.71 -23.75
C PRO A 84 -13.84 4.38 -22.40
N TYR A 85 -13.81 3.62 -21.30
CA TYR A 85 -13.99 4.18 -19.96
C TYR A 85 -12.71 4.82 -19.39
N LEU A 86 -11.76 5.09 -20.28
CA LEU A 86 -10.60 5.94 -20.13
C LEU A 86 -10.44 6.71 -21.46
N PRO A 87 -9.76 7.87 -21.48
CA PRO A 87 -9.53 8.60 -22.72
C PRO A 87 -8.70 7.78 -23.70
N ALA A 88 -8.92 8.01 -25.00
CA ALA A 88 -8.15 7.36 -26.07
C ALA A 88 -6.63 7.65 -26.01
N SER A 89 -6.25 8.72 -25.31
CA SER A 89 -4.85 9.11 -25.07
C SER A 89 -4.16 8.31 -23.94
N ALA A 90 -4.88 7.43 -23.24
CA ALA A 90 -4.32 6.62 -22.16
C ALA A 90 -3.27 5.64 -22.70
N GLU A 91 -2.11 5.61 -22.04
CA GLU A 91 -0.94 4.83 -22.44
C GLU A 91 -0.60 3.79 -21.37
N VAL A 92 -0.55 2.51 -21.74
CA VAL A 92 -0.18 1.41 -20.84
C VAL A 92 1.29 1.09 -21.00
N VAL A 93 2.03 1.09 -19.89
CA VAL A 93 3.46 0.78 -19.85
C VAL A 93 3.68 -0.41 -18.92
N GLU A 94 3.57 -1.62 -19.48
CA GLU A 94 3.81 -2.86 -18.73
C GLU A 94 5.31 -3.14 -18.55
N HIS A 95 6.10 -2.80 -19.56
CA HIS A 95 7.54 -3.01 -19.60
C HIS A 95 8.23 -1.72 -20.03
N TYR A 96 9.42 -1.51 -19.48
CA TYR A 96 10.26 -0.35 -19.76
C TYR A 96 11.38 -0.74 -20.71
N ASP A 97 11.71 0.17 -21.64
CA ASP A 97 12.73 -0.06 -22.65
C ASP A 97 14.09 -0.41 -22.00
N PRO A 98 14.76 -1.51 -22.40
CA PRO A 98 16.09 -1.87 -21.90
C PRO A 98 17.14 -0.76 -22.03
N ALA A 99 17.11 0.05 -23.08
CA ALA A 99 17.99 1.20 -23.26
C ALA A 99 17.67 2.32 -22.25
N PHE A 100 16.39 2.54 -21.94
CA PHE A 100 15.98 3.44 -20.85
C PHE A 100 16.49 2.94 -19.50
N VAL A 101 16.33 1.65 -19.21
CA VAL A 101 16.84 1.03 -17.97
C VAL A 101 18.35 1.19 -17.83
N ARG A 102 19.12 0.93 -18.90
CA ARG A 102 20.58 1.13 -18.91
C ARG A 102 20.97 2.60 -18.72
N ARG A 103 20.31 3.51 -19.44
CA ARG A 103 20.61 4.95 -19.40
C ARG A 103 20.51 5.53 -17.98
N PHE A 104 19.53 5.08 -17.19
CA PHE A 104 19.28 5.60 -15.85
C PHE A 104 19.74 4.65 -14.73
N GLY A 105 20.43 3.55 -15.05
CA GLY A 105 20.94 2.61 -14.05
C GLY A 105 19.86 1.94 -13.21
N LEU A 106 18.72 1.56 -13.80
CA LEU A 106 17.52 1.09 -13.07
C LEU A 106 17.50 -0.44 -12.86
N GLY A 107 18.67 -1.01 -12.54
CA GLY A 107 18.90 -2.44 -12.37
C GLY A 107 19.09 -3.20 -13.67
N ASP A 108 18.86 -4.52 -13.63
CA ASP A 108 19.04 -5.43 -14.77
C ASP A 108 18.03 -5.11 -15.91
N PRO A 109 18.48 -4.68 -17.11
CA PRO A 109 17.60 -4.36 -18.23
C PRO A 109 16.73 -5.53 -18.73
N ASP A 110 17.11 -6.78 -18.43
CA ASP A 110 16.37 -7.96 -18.84
C ASP A 110 15.36 -8.42 -17.78
N PHE A 111 15.45 -7.88 -16.56
CA PHE A 111 14.45 -8.14 -15.51
C PHE A 111 13.08 -7.62 -15.95
N ARG A 112 12.09 -8.52 -15.97
CA ARG A 112 10.69 -8.22 -16.26
C ARG A 112 9.80 -8.84 -15.21
N THR A 113 8.79 -8.09 -14.79
CA THR A 113 7.66 -8.61 -14.01
C THR A 113 6.40 -8.08 -14.70
N PRO A 114 5.54 -8.94 -15.26
CA PRO A 114 4.32 -8.49 -15.93
C PRO A 114 3.31 -7.97 -14.92
N PHE A 115 2.23 -7.34 -15.40
CA PHE A 115 1.06 -7.09 -14.59
C PHE A 115 0.47 -8.42 -14.07
N ASP A 116 -0.23 -8.38 -12.93
CA ASP A 116 -1.13 -9.46 -12.55
C ASP A 116 -2.33 -9.46 -13.53
N PRO A 117 -2.48 -10.50 -14.37
CA PRO A 117 -3.45 -10.50 -15.47
C PRO A 117 -4.91 -10.51 -14.98
N LEU A 118 -5.16 -10.81 -13.71
CA LEU A 118 -6.49 -10.80 -13.09
C LEU A 118 -6.73 -9.55 -12.24
N ASN A 119 -5.70 -8.73 -12.00
CA ASN A 119 -5.83 -7.55 -11.17
C ASN A 119 -6.38 -6.37 -11.97
N ARG A 120 -7.65 -6.01 -11.71
CA ARG A 120 -8.32 -4.83 -12.30
C ARG A 120 -8.11 -3.54 -11.52
N HIS A 121 -7.42 -3.57 -10.38
CA HIS A 121 -7.38 -2.49 -9.40
C HIS A 121 -6.90 -1.16 -10.00
N GLY A 122 -5.75 -1.13 -10.68
CA GLY A 122 -5.22 0.07 -11.31
C GLY A 122 -6.15 0.66 -12.37
N ARG A 123 -6.86 -0.19 -13.11
CA ARG A 123 -7.88 0.25 -14.07
C ARG A 123 -9.02 0.98 -13.36
N VAL A 124 -9.55 0.40 -12.28
CA VAL A 124 -10.61 1.02 -11.48
C VAL A 124 -10.16 2.38 -10.94
N MET A 125 -8.93 2.49 -10.43
CA MET A 125 -8.36 3.76 -9.93
C MET A 125 -8.30 4.83 -11.02
N ALA A 126 -7.82 4.48 -12.22
CA ALA A 126 -7.79 5.39 -13.36
C ALA A 126 -9.21 5.81 -13.79
N GLN A 127 -10.19 4.90 -13.76
CA GLN A 127 -11.58 5.19 -14.10
C GLN A 127 -12.25 6.14 -13.09
N VAL A 128 -11.90 6.03 -11.81
CA VAL A 128 -12.34 6.95 -10.77
C VAL A 128 -11.78 8.36 -11.03
N ILE A 129 -10.46 8.49 -11.27
CA ILE A 129 -9.85 9.78 -11.64
C ILE A 129 -10.56 10.36 -12.87
N TRP A 130 -10.72 9.56 -13.92
CA TRP A 130 -11.37 9.97 -15.16
C TRP A 130 -12.78 10.53 -14.92
N SER A 131 -13.58 9.83 -14.12
CA SER A 131 -14.93 10.23 -13.75
C SER A 131 -14.96 11.54 -12.97
N VAL A 132 -14.05 11.70 -11.99
CA VAL A 132 -13.92 12.94 -11.22
C VAL A 132 -13.48 14.10 -12.10
N THR A 133 -12.67 13.87 -13.12
CA THR A 133 -12.25 14.91 -14.07
C THR A 133 -13.34 15.28 -15.09
N GLY A 134 -14.49 14.59 -15.08
CA GLY A 134 -15.66 14.92 -15.90
C GLY A 134 -15.83 14.05 -17.15
N SER A 135 -14.99 13.03 -17.36
CA SER A 135 -15.10 12.06 -18.46
C SER A 135 -15.18 12.66 -19.88
N HIS A 136 -14.61 13.85 -20.09
CA HIS A 136 -14.69 14.55 -21.38
C HIS A 136 -13.53 14.16 -22.30
N PRO A 137 -13.72 13.94 -23.62
CA PRO A 137 -12.64 13.53 -24.53
C PRO A 137 -11.34 14.37 -24.45
N ASN A 138 -11.47 15.67 -24.19
CA ASN A 138 -10.35 16.60 -23.92
C ASN A 138 -9.95 16.63 -22.43
N GLY A 139 -9.94 15.47 -21.78
CA GLY A 139 -9.51 15.32 -20.38
C GLY A 139 -8.05 14.90 -20.28
N PRO A 140 -7.53 14.62 -19.08
CA PRO A 140 -6.10 14.42 -18.87
C PRO A 140 -5.56 13.23 -19.65
N LYS A 141 -4.26 13.28 -19.99
CA LYS A 141 -3.54 12.12 -20.49
C LYS A 141 -3.18 11.19 -19.33
N PHE A 142 -3.48 9.89 -19.47
CA PHE A 142 -3.10 8.89 -18.49
C PHE A 142 -1.85 8.10 -18.92
N TYR A 143 -0.97 7.85 -17.97
CA TYR A 143 0.09 6.84 -18.03
C TYR A 143 -0.21 5.75 -17.00
N LEU A 144 -0.47 4.53 -17.45
CA LEU A 144 -0.81 3.38 -16.62
C LEU A 144 0.44 2.52 -16.47
N LEU A 145 1.16 2.75 -15.38
CA LEU A 145 2.55 2.32 -15.22
C LEU A 145 2.65 1.09 -14.31
N ASN A 146 3.40 0.09 -14.76
CA ASN A 146 3.70 -1.09 -13.95
C ASN A 146 4.69 -0.76 -12.83
N ALA A 147 4.24 -0.95 -11.60
CA ALA A 147 5.01 -0.78 -10.37
C ALA A 147 5.11 -2.08 -9.55
N SER A 148 4.96 -3.25 -10.18
CA SER A 148 5.02 -4.58 -9.53
C SER A 148 6.39 -4.87 -8.92
N GLY A 149 6.53 -4.55 -7.63
CA GLY A 149 7.77 -4.70 -6.88
C GLY A 149 8.70 -3.48 -6.95
N PRO A 150 9.72 -3.41 -6.08
CA PRO A 150 10.59 -2.23 -5.96
C PRO A 150 11.32 -1.84 -7.25
N THR A 151 11.80 -2.82 -8.01
CA THR A 151 12.47 -2.58 -9.31
C THR A 151 11.54 -1.91 -10.31
N MET A 152 10.30 -2.42 -10.44
CA MET A 152 9.34 -1.85 -11.38
C MET A 152 8.85 -0.47 -10.91
N LEU A 153 8.67 -0.27 -9.60
CA LEU A 153 8.38 1.04 -9.02
C LEU A 153 9.45 2.08 -9.41
N ARG A 154 10.74 1.76 -9.24
CA ARG A 154 11.85 2.67 -9.61
C ARG A 154 11.78 3.06 -11.09
N ARG A 155 11.47 2.11 -11.96
CA ARG A 155 11.30 2.37 -13.39
C ARG A 155 10.09 3.22 -13.70
N ALA A 156 8.95 2.95 -13.06
CA ALA A 156 7.73 3.73 -13.20
C ALA A 156 7.94 5.19 -12.78
N VAL A 157 8.62 5.40 -11.64
CA VAL A 157 8.91 6.74 -11.13
C VAL A 157 9.86 7.49 -12.06
N ARG A 158 10.95 6.85 -12.50
CA ARG A 158 11.86 7.48 -13.46
C ARG A 158 11.13 7.81 -14.77
N PHE A 159 10.29 6.91 -15.27
CA PHE A 159 9.49 7.15 -16.46
C PHE A 159 8.57 8.37 -16.29
N ALA A 160 7.86 8.47 -15.16
CA ALA A 160 6.99 9.61 -14.87
C ALA A 160 7.76 10.95 -14.83
N ILE A 161 8.97 10.95 -14.26
CA ILE A 161 9.85 12.13 -14.25
C ILE A 161 10.25 12.53 -15.67
N GLU A 162 10.76 11.59 -16.47
CA GLU A 162 11.22 11.89 -17.85
C GLU A 162 10.06 12.32 -18.77
N HIS A 163 8.86 11.79 -18.53
CA HIS A 163 7.64 12.17 -19.26
C HIS A 163 6.97 13.45 -18.75
N LYS A 164 7.54 14.08 -17.70
CA LYS A 164 7.03 15.29 -17.04
C LYS A 164 5.56 15.14 -16.65
N VAL A 165 5.27 14.05 -15.95
CA VAL A 165 3.94 13.79 -15.38
C VAL A 165 3.61 14.86 -14.34
N ASP A 166 2.37 15.33 -14.32
CA ASP A 166 1.91 16.41 -13.44
C ASP A 166 1.37 15.92 -12.10
N LEU A 167 1.01 14.63 -12.01
CA LEU A 167 0.47 13.99 -10.83
C LEU A 167 0.73 12.48 -10.86
N ILE A 168 1.19 11.92 -9.75
CA ILE A 168 1.26 10.46 -9.55
C ILE A 168 0.21 10.03 -8.52
N LEU A 169 -0.59 9.02 -8.87
CA LEU A 169 -1.36 8.21 -7.94
C LEU A 169 -0.68 6.85 -7.79
N PHE A 170 -0.46 6.43 -6.54
CA PHE A 170 -0.13 5.04 -6.21
C PHE A 170 -1.08 4.53 -5.12
N SER A 171 -1.95 3.61 -5.49
CA SER A 171 -2.93 3.00 -4.58
C SER A 171 -2.42 1.65 -4.06
N GLY A 172 -1.13 1.59 -3.70
CA GLY A 172 -0.47 0.41 -3.19
C GLY A 172 0.43 0.72 -1.99
N SER A 173 0.91 -0.32 -1.34
CA SER A 173 1.88 -0.22 -0.26
C SER A 173 2.85 -1.39 -0.28
N PHE A 174 4.05 -1.18 0.28
CA PHE A 174 5.07 -2.19 0.40
C PHE A 174 5.18 -2.62 1.86
N GLU A 175 4.88 -3.89 2.14
CA GLU A 175 5.02 -4.51 3.48
C GLU A 175 6.48 -4.66 3.95
N GLY A 176 7.40 -3.89 3.38
CA GLY A 176 8.84 -3.86 3.62
C GLY A 176 9.47 -2.73 2.80
N GLY A 177 10.78 -2.57 2.87
CA GLY A 177 11.49 -1.51 2.15
C GLY A 177 11.37 -0.12 2.79
N GLY A 178 11.14 -0.07 4.10
CA GLY A 178 11.15 1.15 4.91
C GLY A 178 10.91 0.87 6.40
N ASN A 179 11.24 1.85 7.24
CA ASN A 179 11.18 1.72 8.71
C ASN A 179 9.92 2.35 9.34
N GLY A 180 8.96 2.77 8.50
CA GLY A 180 7.75 3.46 8.94
C GLY A 180 7.98 4.92 9.34
N ASP A 181 9.17 5.46 9.11
CA ASP A 181 9.59 6.84 9.42
C ASP A 181 9.75 7.70 8.14
N GLY A 182 9.23 7.24 7.00
CA GLY A 182 9.38 7.94 5.72
C GLY A 182 10.76 7.77 5.08
N ARG A 183 11.63 6.90 5.61
CA ARG A 183 12.91 6.51 5.02
C ARG A 183 12.89 5.09 4.44
N GLY A 184 13.98 4.72 3.77
CA GLY A 184 14.16 3.40 3.16
C GLY A 184 14.04 3.41 1.63
N PRO A 185 14.36 2.30 0.95
CA PRO A 185 14.52 2.28 -0.51
C PRO A 185 13.25 2.68 -1.26
N ILE A 186 12.07 2.33 -0.76
CA ILE A 186 10.81 2.72 -1.39
C ILE A 186 10.59 4.22 -1.29
N ASN A 187 10.79 4.80 -0.10
CA ASN A 187 10.62 6.22 0.12
C ASN A 187 11.69 7.06 -0.59
N ARG A 188 12.91 6.54 -0.76
CA ARG A 188 13.95 7.17 -1.59
C ARG A 188 13.51 7.32 -3.04
N VAL A 189 12.93 6.27 -3.63
CA VAL A 189 12.41 6.31 -5.00
C VAL A 189 11.29 7.35 -5.11
N VAL A 190 10.37 7.40 -4.15
CA VAL A 190 9.29 8.40 -4.14
C VAL A 190 9.81 9.82 -3.92
N ALA A 191 10.87 9.98 -3.14
CA ALA A 191 11.53 11.26 -2.94
C ALA A 191 12.08 11.85 -4.26
N GLU A 192 12.49 11.02 -5.22
CA GLU A 192 12.91 11.50 -6.55
C GLU A 192 11.77 12.21 -7.30
N ALA A 193 10.56 11.63 -7.29
CA ALA A 193 9.39 12.24 -7.95
C ALA A 193 8.98 13.57 -7.29
N THR A 194 8.92 13.58 -5.96
CA THR A 194 8.53 14.78 -5.21
C THR A 194 9.59 15.88 -5.32
N ALA A 195 10.89 15.54 -5.36
CA ALA A 195 11.98 16.47 -5.63
C ALA A 195 11.94 17.04 -7.06
N ALA A 196 11.46 16.25 -8.04
CA ALA A 196 11.16 16.74 -9.38
C ALA A 196 9.90 17.64 -9.44
N GLY A 197 9.26 17.90 -8.30
CA GLY A 197 8.09 18.77 -8.18
C GLY A 197 6.77 18.08 -8.53
N ILE A 198 6.76 16.77 -8.72
CA ILE A 198 5.57 15.98 -9.05
C ILE A 198 4.81 15.69 -7.76
N PRO A 199 3.57 16.19 -7.59
CA PRO A 199 2.71 15.77 -6.50
C PRO A 199 2.45 14.26 -6.53
N TRP A 200 2.53 13.63 -5.36
CA TRP A 200 2.27 12.21 -5.18
C TRP A 200 1.11 12.03 -4.21
N ILE A 201 0.10 11.27 -4.64
CA ILE A 201 -1.04 10.90 -3.82
C ILE A 201 -0.98 9.40 -3.58
N ASN A 202 -1.09 9.01 -2.32
CA ASN A 202 -1.03 7.61 -1.92
C ASN A 202 -2.25 7.22 -1.11
N ALA A 203 -2.74 6.00 -1.33
CA ALA A 203 -3.67 5.38 -0.40
C ALA A 203 -2.99 5.16 0.95
N ALA A 204 -3.73 5.33 2.06
CA ALA A 204 -3.23 4.99 3.38
C ALA A 204 -2.91 3.48 3.52
N GLY A 205 -3.65 2.65 2.78
CA GLY A 205 -3.63 1.19 2.87
C GLY A 205 -4.78 0.67 3.74
N ASN A 206 -5.10 -0.62 3.61
CA ASN A 206 -6.21 -1.26 4.33
C ASN A 206 -5.73 -2.24 5.42
N SER A 207 -4.69 -1.84 6.17
CA SER A 207 -4.09 -2.64 7.25
C SER A 207 -4.58 -2.26 8.66
N GLY A 208 -5.66 -1.49 8.74
CA GLY A 208 -6.33 -1.12 9.98
C GLY A 208 -6.67 -2.33 10.84
N ARG A 209 -6.27 -2.29 12.12
CA ARG A 209 -6.46 -3.37 13.12
C ARG A 209 -5.76 -4.69 12.77
N LYS A 210 -4.83 -4.69 11.80
CA LYS A 210 -4.10 -5.89 11.35
C LYS A 210 -2.61 -5.82 11.66
N VAL A 211 -2.18 -4.80 12.40
CA VAL A 211 -0.77 -4.53 12.67
C VAL A 211 -0.48 -4.47 14.16
N TYR A 212 0.58 -5.15 14.58
CA TYR A 212 1.24 -4.98 15.87
C TYR A 212 2.56 -4.24 15.63
N ASN A 213 2.81 -3.21 16.44
CA ASN A 213 4.08 -2.50 16.50
C ASN A 213 4.64 -2.63 17.92
N GLY A 214 5.92 -2.99 18.03
CA GLY A 214 6.51 -3.20 19.35
C GLY A 214 8.04 -3.11 19.39
N PRO A 215 8.62 -3.02 20.59
CA PRO A 215 10.06 -3.08 20.78
C PRO A 215 10.60 -4.50 20.54
N VAL A 216 11.85 -4.60 20.12
CA VAL A 216 12.57 -5.88 20.15
C VAL A 216 13.13 -6.10 21.56
N ARG A 217 12.55 -7.04 22.30
CA ARG A 217 12.95 -7.38 23.68
C ARG A 217 13.21 -8.88 23.80
N VAL A 218 14.47 -9.29 23.68
CA VAL A 218 14.86 -10.71 23.70
C VAL A 218 14.82 -11.26 25.12
N LEU A 219 14.14 -12.40 25.31
CA LEU A 219 14.08 -13.16 26.55
C LEU A 219 15.25 -14.14 26.66
N LYS A 220 15.43 -14.76 27.84
CA LYS A 220 16.54 -15.69 28.11
C LYS A 220 16.57 -16.92 27.18
N ASP A 221 15.41 -17.34 26.67
CA ASP A 221 15.25 -18.47 25.75
C ASP A 221 15.42 -18.07 24.26
N GLY A 222 15.65 -16.79 23.99
CA GLY A 222 15.82 -16.22 22.66
C GLY A 222 14.52 -15.76 22.00
N TYR A 223 13.34 -16.03 22.57
CA TYR A 223 12.08 -15.49 22.06
C TYR A 223 11.90 -14.01 22.43
N LEU A 224 11.09 -13.29 21.67
CA LEU A 224 10.79 -11.90 21.98
C LEU A 224 9.65 -11.78 22.98
N ARG A 225 9.76 -10.81 23.90
CA ARG A 225 8.65 -10.32 24.72
C ARG A 225 7.77 -9.39 23.87
N LEU A 226 6.57 -9.84 23.53
CA LEU A 226 5.62 -9.19 22.63
C LEU A 226 4.38 -8.65 23.35
N ARG A 227 4.09 -9.14 24.56
CA ARG A 227 2.95 -8.67 25.38
C ARG A 227 3.36 -8.46 26.83
N ASP A 228 2.44 -7.88 27.59
CA ASP A 228 2.44 -7.94 29.06
C ASP A 228 1.50 -9.06 29.54
N GLY A 229 1.68 -9.52 30.79
CA GLY A 229 0.91 -10.62 31.37
C GLY A 229 1.66 -11.94 31.47
N SER A 230 0.94 -13.07 31.37
CA SER A 230 1.49 -14.43 31.55
C SER A 230 2.09 -15.02 30.28
N ASP A 231 1.46 -14.81 29.11
CA ASP A 231 1.95 -15.29 27.81
C ASP A 231 2.64 -14.17 27.02
N VAL A 232 3.74 -13.69 27.58
CA VAL A 232 4.47 -12.52 27.07
C VAL A 232 5.20 -12.77 25.76
N ALA A 233 5.38 -14.03 25.35
CA ALA A 233 6.24 -14.43 24.23
C ALA A 233 5.48 -14.70 22.92
N ALA A 234 4.18 -14.43 22.88
CA ALA A 234 3.34 -14.65 21.70
C ALA A 234 2.40 -13.47 21.44
N LEU A 235 2.07 -13.23 20.18
CA LEU A 235 0.89 -12.46 19.75
C LEU A 235 -0.19 -13.44 19.30
N ARG A 236 -1.45 -13.01 19.33
CA ARG A 236 -2.61 -13.87 19.08
C ARG A 236 -3.44 -13.36 17.92
N PHE A 237 -3.89 -14.27 17.07
CA PHE A 237 -4.91 -13.97 16.07
C PHE A 237 -5.93 -15.10 15.98
N ARG A 238 -7.14 -14.74 15.60
CA ARG A 238 -8.26 -15.66 15.43
C ARG A 238 -8.67 -15.69 13.97
N ASN A 239 -8.58 -16.86 13.37
CA ASN A 239 -9.19 -17.15 12.07
C ASN A 239 -10.60 -17.69 12.31
N ARG A 240 -11.63 -17.11 11.70
CA ARG A 240 -13.05 -17.46 11.96
C ARG A 240 -13.69 -18.32 10.88
N VAL A 241 -12.99 -18.53 9.77
CA VAL A 241 -13.50 -19.26 8.62
C VAL A 241 -12.49 -20.30 8.16
N ASP A 242 -12.98 -21.44 7.68
CA ASP A 242 -12.13 -22.48 7.11
C ASP A 242 -11.57 -22.08 5.74
N GLU A 243 -10.53 -22.81 5.32
CA GLU A 243 -9.86 -22.62 4.03
C GLU A 243 -9.47 -21.16 3.78
N ASN A 244 -9.02 -20.47 4.84
CA ASN A 244 -8.58 -19.09 4.75
C ASN A 244 -7.09 -19.05 4.44
N ARG A 245 -6.71 -18.33 3.38
CA ARG A 245 -5.30 -18.05 3.13
C ARG A 245 -4.86 -16.89 4.01
N VAL A 246 -4.06 -17.19 5.03
CA VAL A 246 -3.54 -16.22 6.00
C VAL A 246 -2.06 -15.94 5.72
N SER A 247 -1.68 -14.67 5.74
CA SER A 247 -0.29 -14.23 5.62
C SER A 247 0.12 -13.52 6.89
N VAL A 248 1.28 -13.90 7.45
CA VAL A 248 1.91 -13.19 8.56
C VAL A 248 3.25 -12.65 8.07
N THR A 249 3.40 -11.33 8.08
CA THR A 249 4.61 -10.63 7.67
C THR A 249 5.25 -9.96 8.88
N LEU A 250 6.49 -10.31 9.19
CA LEU A 250 7.32 -9.67 10.21
C LEU A 250 8.33 -8.75 9.52
N THR A 251 8.45 -7.50 9.96
CA THR A 251 9.52 -6.58 9.56
C THR A 251 10.16 -5.94 10.78
N TRP A 252 11.43 -5.53 10.68
CA TRP A 252 12.10 -4.72 11.70
C TRP A 252 12.85 -3.55 11.09
N ASN A 253 13.09 -2.52 11.91
CA ASN A 253 13.60 -1.21 11.48
C ASN A 253 15.10 -1.20 11.19
N ASP A 254 15.59 -2.10 10.34
CA ASP A 254 16.97 -2.15 9.86
C ASP A 254 17.12 -1.90 8.35
N TYR A 255 16.08 -1.35 7.70
CA TYR A 255 16.21 -0.90 6.31
C TYR A 255 17.10 0.35 6.23
N ARG A 256 17.94 0.42 5.19
CA ARG A 256 18.74 1.60 4.81
C ARG A 256 18.14 2.22 3.54
N GLU A 257 18.73 3.30 3.03
CA GLU A 257 18.25 3.98 1.83
C GLU A 257 18.49 3.13 0.55
N GLU A 258 19.48 2.25 0.56
CA GLU A 258 19.78 1.31 -0.51
C GLU A 258 18.93 0.03 -0.38
N GLU A 259 18.33 -0.42 -1.49
CA GLU A 259 17.46 -1.61 -1.50
C GLU A 259 18.19 -2.89 -1.10
N ASP A 260 19.46 -2.99 -1.44
CA ASP A 260 20.29 -4.17 -1.24
C ASP A 260 21.29 -4.04 -0.08
N ALA A 261 21.07 -3.08 0.81
CA ALA A 261 21.92 -2.83 1.98
C ALA A 261 22.11 -4.06 2.90
N GLY A 262 21.15 -4.97 2.95
CA GLY A 262 21.18 -6.10 3.87
C GLY A 262 20.89 -5.71 5.32
N THR A 263 20.98 -6.71 6.20
CA THR A 263 20.94 -6.55 7.67
C THR A 263 21.84 -7.62 8.29
N ASP A 264 22.48 -7.31 9.42
CA ASP A 264 23.23 -8.28 10.23
C ASP A 264 22.38 -8.91 11.35
N LYS A 265 21.24 -8.29 11.65
CA LYS A 265 20.17 -8.79 12.53
C LYS A 265 19.30 -9.83 11.83
N ASP A 266 18.93 -10.85 12.59
CA ASP A 266 18.21 -12.02 12.10
C ASP A 266 17.13 -12.43 13.12
N LEU A 267 15.88 -12.42 12.67
CA LEU A 267 14.69 -12.78 13.45
C LEU A 267 13.91 -13.86 12.69
N ASP A 268 13.64 -14.98 13.35
CA ASP A 268 12.75 -16.01 12.83
C ASP A 268 11.31 -15.76 13.28
N LEU A 269 10.36 -16.12 12.41
CA LEU A 269 8.92 -16.02 12.63
C LEU A 269 8.31 -17.41 12.71
N TYR A 270 7.57 -17.70 13.78
CA TYR A 270 6.87 -18.97 13.99
C TYR A 270 5.38 -18.75 14.21
N ILE A 271 4.56 -19.59 13.60
CA ILE A 271 3.11 -19.63 13.80
C ILE A 271 2.75 -20.97 14.44
N GLU A 272 2.03 -20.92 15.55
CA GLU A 272 1.57 -22.09 16.29
C GLU A 272 0.04 -22.13 16.33
N ASP A 273 -0.53 -23.33 16.35
CA ASP A 273 -1.94 -23.55 16.61
C ASP A 273 -2.27 -23.34 18.11
N PRO A 274 -3.56 -23.36 18.50
CA PRO A 274 -3.96 -23.18 19.90
C PRO A 274 -3.33 -24.18 20.87
N ALA A 275 -3.01 -25.39 20.41
CA ALA A 275 -2.36 -26.45 21.18
C ALA A 275 -0.82 -26.29 21.26
N GLY A 276 -0.26 -25.23 20.66
CA GLY A 276 1.18 -24.95 20.64
C GLY A 276 1.96 -25.73 19.58
N ARG A 277 1.28 -26.37 18.62
CA ARG A 277 1.94 -27.10 17.53
C ARG A 277 2.30 -26.13 16.40
N PRO A 278 3.52 -26.21 15.82
CA PRO A 278 3.91 -25.33 14.73
C PRO A 278 3.07 -25.61 13.47
N VAL A 279 2.56 -24.55 12.84
CA VAL A 279 1.80 -24.61 11.57
C VAL A 279 2.47 -23.84 10.43
N GLY A 280 3.47 -23.02 10.73
CA GLY A 280 4.30 -22.36 9.72
C GLY A 280 5.48 -21.63 10.33
N ALA A 281 6.54 -21.45 9.54
CA ALA A 281 7.74 -20.74 9.96
C ALA A 281 8.37 -19.97 8.79
N GLY A 282 8.99 -18.83 9.11
CA GLY A 282 9.87 -18.07 8.24
C GLY A 282 11.22 -17.98 8.93
N GLU A 283 12.22 -18.61 8.34
CA GLU A 283 13.55 -18.83 8.94
C GLU A 283 14.66 -18.53 7.92
N LYS A 284 14.42 -17.57 7.01
CA LYS A 284 15.45 -17.21 6.03
C LYS A 284 16.58 -16.51 6.76
N ARG A 285 17.81 -16.96 6.54
CA ARG A 285 18.97 -16.28 7.13
C ARG A 285 19.10 -14.88 6.53
N GLN A 286 18.98 -13.85 7.36
CA GLN A 286 19.28 -12.52 6.85
C GLN A 286 20.79 -12.32 6.63
N VAL A 287 21.17 -11.56 5.61
CA VAL A 287 22.57 -11.31 5.25
C VAL A 287 22.86 -9.84 4.95
N SER A 288 24.12 -9.45 5.13
CA SER A 288 24.60 -8.12 4.78
C SER A 288 24.64 -7.90 3.27
N GLY A 289 24.58 -6.64 2.83
CA GLY A 289 24.55 -6.30 1.39
C GLY A 289 25.76 -6.78 0.58
N SER A 290 26.92 -6.97 1.22
CA SER A 290 28.13 -7.51 0.58
C SER A 290 28.03 -8.98 0.17
N GLN A 291 27.03 -9.71 0.64
CA GLN A 291 26.84 -11.14 0.34
C GLN A 291 25.74 -11.31 -0.71
N VAL A 292 25.99 -12.13 -1.72
CA VAL A 292 24.95 -12.58 -2.65
C VAL A 292 24.11 -13.65 -1.93
N PRO A 293 22.82 -13.41 -1.66
CA PRO A 293 22.01 -14.34 -0.88
C PRO A 293 21.79 -15.64 -1.65
N GLY A 294 21.98 -16.76 -0.98
CA GLY A 294 21.53 -18.08 -1.42
C GLY A 294 20.00 -18.26 -1.31
N PRO A 295 19.47 -19.45 -1.66
CA PRO A 295 18.03 -19.72 -1.69
C PRO A 295 17.30 -19.47 -0.37
N ASP A 296 17.95 -19.83 0.74
CA ASP A 296 17.44 -19.73 2.11
C ASP A 296 17.92 -18.45 2.82
N GLU A 297 18.44 -17.49 2.05
CA GLU A 297 18.95 -16.24 2.58
C GLU A 297 18.19 -15.04 2.01
N THR A 298 18.24 -13.91 2.72
CA THR A 298 17.69 -12.66 2.21
C THR A 298 18.41 -11.45 2.76
N ARG A 299 18.50 -10.37 1.97
CA ARG A 299 18.99 -9.07 2.44
C ARG A 299 17.92 -8.27 3.19
N ASN A 300 16.67 -8.70 3.13
CA ASN A 300 15.56 -7.94 3.70
C ASN A 300 15.41 -8.23 5.21
N PRO A 301 15.32 -7.20 6.07
CA PRO A 301 14.92 -7.34 7.47
C PRO A 301 13.42 -7.69 7.60
N ARG A 302 13.06 -8.87 7.08
CA ARG A 302 11.69 -9.34 6.96
C ARG A 302 11.61 -10.86 6.94
N GLU A 303 10.60 -11.39 7.63
CA GLU A 303 10.08 -12.75 7.45
C GLU A 303 8.64 -12.75 6.95
N ARG A 304 8.25 -13.79 6.20
CA ARG A 304 6.87 -13.95 5.75
C ARG A 304 6.46 -15.41 5.72
N VAL A 305 5.35 -15.72 6.40
CA VAL A 305 4.70 -17.03 6.37
C VAL A 305 3.35 -16.90 5.68
N VAL A 306 3.07 -17.80 4.73
CA VAL A 306 1.77 -17.90 4.05
C VAL A 306 1.16 -19.26 4.32
N LEU A 307 0.05 -19.28 5.04
CA LEU A 307 -0.75 -20.45 5.37
C LEU A 307 -1.89 -20.51 4.36
N THR A 308 -1.94 -21.52 3.49
CA THR A 308 -2.83 -21.52 2.30
C THR A 308 -4.27 -21.91 2.59
N ALA A 309 -4.51 -22.71 3.62
CA ALA A 309 -5.84 -23.20 3.98
C ALA A 309 -5.91 -23.38 5.51
N LEU A 310 -5.80 -22.27 6.25
CA LEU A 310 -5.82 -22.32 7.70
C LEU A 310 -7.23 -22.67 8.19
N PRO A 311 -7.40 -23.68 9.07
CA PRO A 311 -8.70 -23.98 9.67
C PRO A 311 -9.20 -22.84 10.56
N ALA A 312 -10.52 -22.75 10.72
CA ALA A 312 -11.12 -21.87 11.70
C ALA A 312 -10.61 -22.21 13.11
N SER A 313 -10.45 -21.19 13.93
CA SER A 313 -10.08 -21.33 15.34
C SER A 313 -11.28 -21.90 16.09
N PRO A 314 -11.10 -22.94 16.94
CA PRO A 314 -12.19 -23.44 17.76
C PRO A 314 -12.71 -22.31 18.68
N GLU A 315 -14.03 -22.10 18.71
CA GLU A 315 -14.63 -21.16 19.66
C GLU A 315 -14.77 -21.84 21.03
N VAL A 316 -13.75 -21.66 21.89
CA VAL A 316 -13.76 -22.16 23.27
C VAL A 316 -14.16 -21.03 24.21
N LEU A 317 -15.45 -20.96 24.59
CA LEU A 317 -15.97 -19.87 25.42
C LEU A 317 -15.29 -19.75 26.80
N THR A 318 -14.78 -20.87 27.33
CA THR A 318 -14.07 -20.93 28.60
C THR A 318 -12.60 -20.55 28.50
N ASP A 319 -12.05 -20.47 27.29
CA ASP A 319 -10.66 -20.10 27.03
C ASP A 319 -10.58 -19.17 25.79
N PRO A 320 -10.80 -17.86 25.97
CA PRO A 320 -10.71 -16.90 24.87
C PRO A 320 -9.30 -16.80 24.26
N ASP A 321 -8.28 -17.34 24.93
CA ASP A 321 -6.89 -17.40 24.47
C ASP A 321 -6.59 -18.65 23.62
N TYR A 322 -7.56 -19.54 23.43
CA TYR A 322 -7.46 -20.71 22.55
C TYR A 322 -7.52 -20.29 21.06
N CYS A 323 -6.42 -19.72 20.58
CA CYS A 323 -6.28 -19.14 19.24
C CYS A 323 -4.86 -19.35 18.71
N TYR A 324 -4.62 -19.00 17.44
CA TYR A 324 -3.29 -19.12 16.84
C TYR A 324 -2.32 -18.12 17.47
N ARG A 325 -1.07 -18.55 17.63
CA ARG A 325 0.00 -17.77 18.23
C ARG A 325 1.09 -17.44 17.21
N ILE A 326 1.61 -16.22 17.30
CA ILE A 326 2.76 -15.73 16.54
C ILE A 326 3.90 -15.53 17.52
N ARG A 327 5.02 -16.21 17.28
CA ARG A 327 6.23 -16.12 18.10
C ARG A 327 7.38 -15.66 17.23
N ILE A 328 8.29 -14.92 17.83
CA ILE A 328 9.45 -14.36 17.13
C ILE A 328 10.68 -14.70 17.94
N ARG A 329 11.73 -15.21 17.28
CA ARG A 329 12.97 -15.62 17.92
C ARG A 329 14.14 -14.83 17.36
N ALA A 330 14.97 -14.28 18.25
CA ALA A 330 16.24 -13.70 17.87
C ALA A 330 17.27 -14.80 17.58
N LYS A 331 17.87 -14.75 16.39
CA LYS A 331 18.85 -15.74 15.94
C LYS A 331 20.26 -15.19 15.90
N ARG A 332 20.40 -13.97 15.38
CA ARG A 332 21.70 -13.31 15.22
C ARG A 332 21.56 -11.80 15.25
N GLY A 333 22.69 -11.15 15.49
CA GLY A 333 22.82 -9.70 15.51
C GLY A 333 22.55 -9.11 16.88
N ARG A 334 22.98 -7.86 17.06
CA ARG A 334 22.79 -7.10 18.29
C ARG A 334 21.55 -6.24 18.16
N PHE A 335 20.51 -6.55 18.94
CA PHE A 335 19.33 -5.72 19.04
C PHE A 335 19.52 -4.57 20.04
N LEU A 336 19.20 -3.35 19.62
CA LEU A 336 19.31 -2.11 20.37
C LEU A 336 17.97 -1.72 21.00
N PRO A 337 17.95 -0.89 22.06
CA PRO A 337 16.70 -0.38 22.63
C PRO A 337 15.80 0.41 21.66
N THR A 338 16.41 0.95 20.60
CA THR A 338 15.74 1.66 19.49
C THR A 338 15.15 0.73 18.44
N ASP A 339 15.48 -0.57 18.49
CA ASP A 339 14.93 -1.52 17.52
C ASP A 339 13.44 -1.74 17.79
N ARG A 340 12.71 -1.77 16.68
CA ARG A 340 11.27 -1.89 16.60
C ARG A 340 10.95 -2.92 15.53
N LEU A 341 9.88 -3.65 15.76
CA LEU A 341 9.34 -4.60 14.82
C LEU A 341 7.88 -4.29 14.53
N ARG A 342 7.42 -4.80 13.41
CA ARG A 342 6.04 -4.78 12.99
C ARG A 342 5.61 -6.16 12.52
N VAL A 343 4.45 -6.60 12.98
CA VAL A 343 3.78 -7.81 12.50
C VAL A 343 2.47 -7.42 11.83
N LEU A 344 2.29 -7.84 10.58
CA LEU A 344 1.04 -7.70 9.83
C LEU A 344 0.41 -9.07 9.63
N VAL A 345 -0.88 -9.18 9.93
CA VAL A 345 -1.67 -10.40 9.68
C VAL A 345 -2.79 -10.07 8.70
N THR A 346 -2.78 -10.72 7.53
CA THR A 346 -3.83 -10.56 6.52
C THR A 346 -4.46 -11.89 6.14
N ALA A 347 -5.69 -11.83 5.61
CA ALA A 347 -6.45 -12.98 5.16
C ALA A 347 -6.98 -12.73 3.74
N SER A 348 -7.23 -13.79 2.98
CA SER A 348 -7.91 -13.71 1.69
C SER A 348 -9.42 -13.69 1.79
N ARG A 349 -9.98 -14.22 2.89
CA ARG A 349 -11.41 -14.15 3.18
C ARG A 349 -11.73 -12.84 3.87
N GLU A 350 -12.83 -12.21 3.45
CA GLU A 350 -13.29 -10.91 3.96
C GLU A 350 -14.27 -11.09 5.12
N ALA A 351 -14.86 -9.98 5.57
CA ALA A 351 -15.94 -10.03 6.52
C ALA A 351 -17.12 -10.85 5.98
N TYR A 352 -17.78 -11.59 6.87
CA TYR A 352 -18.92 -12.45 6.56
C TYR A 352 -20.06 -12.19 7.55
N ILE A 353 -21.29 -12.48 7.15
CA ILE A 353 -22.42 -12.47 8.08
C ILE A 353 -22.50 -13.86 8.72
N PRO A 354 -22.32 -13.98 10.05
CA PRO A 354 -22.42 -15.27 10.71
C PRO A 354 -23.87 -15.79 10.66
N PRO A 355 -24.09 -17.12 10.64
CA PRO A 355 -25.44 -17.68 10.71
C PRO A 355 -26.23 -17.15 11.91
N GLY A 356 -27.42 -16.61 11.66
CA GLY A 356 -28.29 -16.04 12.70
C GLY A 356 -27.84 -14.68 13.25
N GLY A 357 -26.83 -14.03 12.66
CA GLY A 357 -26.43 -12.67 13.01
C GLY A 357 -26.86 -11.64 11.99
N ASP A 358 -27.08 -10.41 12.45
CA ASP A 358 -27.50 -9.28 11.61
C ASP A 358 -26.34 -8.33 11.25
N SER A 359 -25.10 -8.68 11.61
CA SER A 359 -23.94 -7.80 11.45
C SER A 359 -22.71 -8.53 10.93
N PRO A 360 -21.97 -7.95 9.98
CA PRO A 360 -20.73 -8.53 9.47
C PRO A 360 -19.68 -8.72 10.58
N ARG A 361 -18.91 -9.80 10.46
CA ARG A 361 -17.74 -10.10 11.29
C ARG A 361 -16.53 -10.33 10.39
N GLU A 362 -15.37 -9.81 10.79
CA GLU A 362 -14.10 -10.07 10.10
C GLU A 362 -13.81 -11.58 10.07
N ALA A 363 -13.40 -12.11 8.91
CA ALA A 363 -12.93 -13.50 8.84
C ALA A 363 -11.64 -13.75 9.64
N LEU A 364 -10.83 -12.71 9.86
CA LEU A 364 -9.63 -12.77 10.68
C LEU A 364 -9.58 -11.58 11.64
N GLU A 365 -9.30 -11.87 12.90
CA GLU A 365 -9.16 -10.87 13.95
C GLU A 365 -7.76 -10.95 14.55
N PHE A 366 -6.99 -9.87 14.48
CA PHE A 366 -5.70 -9.78 15.15
C PHE A 366 -5.87 -9.20 16.55
N LEU A 367 -5.92 -10.08 17.55
CA LEU A 367 -6.30 -9.73 18.93
C LEU A 367 -5.30 -8.78 19.60
N ASP A 368 -4.04 -8.83 19.17
CA ASP A 368 -2.97 -8.00 19.70
C ASP A 368 -2.55 -6.88 18.74
N ALA A 369 -3.45 -6.46 17.83
CA ALA A 369 -3.22 -5.28 16.99
C ALA A 369 -3.06 -4.02 17.85
N SER A 370 -2.05 -3.19 17.53
CA SER A 370 -1.73 -1.98 18.30
C SER A 370 -2.73 -0.83 18.08
N GLY A 371 -3.54 -0.90 17.02
CA GLY A 371 -4.49 0.15 16.65
C GLY A 371 -3.86 1.44 16.13
N GLU A 372 -2.56 1.42 15.83
CA GLU A 372 -1.79 2.53 15.27
C GLU A 372 -0.49 2.05 14.61
N GLY A 373 0.17 2.92 13.84
CA GLY A 373 1.42 2.60 13.14
C GLY A 373 1.22 1.64 11.97
N GLU A 374 0.08 1.76 11.29
CA GLU A 374 -0.42 0.82 10.29
C GLU A 374 -0.04 1.21 8.85
N LEU A 375 0.65 2.35 8.69
CA LEU A 375 1.09 2.86 7.39
C LEU A 375 2.39 2.17 6.95
N TYR A 376 2.40 1.78 5.69
CA TYR A 376 3.56 1.19 5.03
C TYR A 376 4.06 2.12 3.91
N PRO A 377 5.34 2.00 3.51
CA PRO A 377 5.86 2.78 2.41
C PRO A 377 5.03 2.65 1.11
N PRO A 378 4.80 3.75 0.38
CA PRO A 378 5.29 5.11 0.65
C PRO A 378 4.27 6.00 1.39
N ALA A 379 3.20 5.43 1.96
CA ALA A 379 2.17 6.21 2.68
C ALA A 379 2.72 6.89 3.95
N ASP A 380 3.87 6.45 4.46
CA ASP A 380 4.60 7.06 5.57
C ASP A 380 5.54 8.20 5.14
N ASN A 381 5.67 8.50 3.84
CA ASN A 381 6.54 9.56 3.34
C ASN A 381 6.05 10.96 3.76
N PRO A 382 6.94 11.88 4.19
CA PRO A 382 6.53 13.23 4.62
C PRO A 382 6.06 14.13 3.48
N LEU A 383 6.47 13.87 2.24
CA LEU A 383 6.16 14.72 1.08
C LEU A 383 5.02 14.19 0.20
N VAL A 384 4.48 13.03 0.55
CA VAL A 384 3.33 12.40 -0.08
C VAL A 384 2.05 12.86 0.59
N LEU A 385 1.01 13.14 -0.21
CA LEU A 385 -0.35 13.30 0.29
C LEU A 385 -0.97 11.90 0.47
N THR A 386 -1.01 11.43 1.71
CA THR A 386 -1.58 10.15 2.09
C THR A 386 -3.06 10.33 2.42
N VAL A 387 -3.92 9.57 1.74
CA VAL A 387 -5.37 9.69 1.84
C VAL A 387 -5.93 8.40 2.40
N GLY A 388 -6.58 8.49 3.56
CA GLY A 388 -7.39 7.41 4.13
C GLY A 388 -8.87 7.60 3.84
N ASP A 389 -9.66 6.67 4.33
CA ASP A 389 -11.12 6.75 4.37
C ASP A 389 -11.64 6.48 5.78
N SER A 390 -12.96 6.57 5.97
CA SER A 390 -13.59 6.42 7.27
C SER A 390 -13.72 4.98 7.75
N ASP A 391 -13.30 3.99 6.96
CA ASP A 391 -13.44 2.58 7.31
C ASP A 391 -12.43 2.14 8.38
N LEU A 392 -12.79 1.14 9.18
CA LEU A 392 -11.90 0.60 10.22
C LEU A 392 -10.69 -0.14 9.65
N SER A 393 -10.77 -0.59 8.39
CA SER A 393 -9.65 -1.16 7.66
C SER A 393 -8.65 -0.11 7.20
N SER A 394 -9.00 1.18 7.12
CA SER A 394 -8.05 2.23 6.73
C SER A 394 -6.85 2.27 7.66
N SER A 395 -5.63 2.27 7.14
CA SER A 395 -4.43 2.36 7.96
C SER A 395 -4.29 3.74 8.59
N ILE A 396 -3.98 3.79 9.88
CA ILE A 396 -3.65 5.04 10.57
C ILE A 396 -2.27 5.02 11.19
N GLY A 397 -1.72 6.22 11.35
CA GLY A 397 -0.50 6.46 12.06
C GLY A 397 -0.67 6.51 13.58
N PRO A 398 0.29 7.13 14.29
CA PRO A 398 1.37 7.92 13.72
C PRO A 398 2.39 7.07 12.97
N THR A 399 3.23 7.71 12.15
CA THR A 399 4.47 7.09 11.66
C THR A 399 5.41 6.77 12.83
N THR A 400 6.45 5.96 12.60
CA THR A 400 7.46 5.60 13.61
C THR A 400 8.12 6.85 14.21
N ASP A 401 8.34 7.88 13.41
CA ASP A 401 8.85 9.21 13.81
C ASP A 401 7.74 10.19 14.20
N ARG A 402 6.55 9.68 14.51
CA ARG A 402 5.45 10.38 15.23
C ARG A 402 4.66 11.40 14.41
N ARG A 403 4.81 11.43 13.09
CA ARG A 403 3.99 12.27 12.21
C ARG A 403 2.55 11.74 12.14
N ILE A 404 1.60 12.67 12.07
CA ILE A 404 0.18 12.35 11.84
C ILE A 404 0.01 11.98 10.36
N LYS A 405 -0.48 10.77 10.12
CA LYS A 405 -0.84 10.22 8.81
C LYS A 405 -2.05 9.29 8.99
N PRO A 406 -2.97 9.17 8.02
CA PRO A 406 -3.01 9.89 6.74
C PRO A 406 -3.16 11.40 6.92
N ASP A 407 -2.78 12.18 5.90
CA ASP A 407 -2.91 13.64 5.96
C ASP A 407 -4.37 14.06 5.90
N VAL A 408 -5.19 13.32 5.14
CA VAL A 408 -6.63 13.53 5.04
C VAL A 408 -7.41 12.22 5.06
N ILE A 409 -8.67 12.33 5.47
CA ILE A 409 -9.69 11.29 5.36
C ILE A 409 -10.72 11.73 4.33
N LEU A 410 -11.13 10.81 3.46
CA LEU A 410 -12.34 10.97 2.67
C LEU A 410 -13.52 10.30 3.39
N ALA A 411 -14.58 11.07 3.64
CA ALA A 411 -15.73 10.59 4.41
C ALA A 411 -16.55 9.49 3.70
N ASP A 412 -16.52 9.45 2.37
CA ASP A 412 -17.16 8.40 1.59
C ASP A 412 -16.28 8.02 0.40
N SER A 413 -15.68 6.83 0.48
CA SER A 413 -14.81 6.24 -0.54
C SER A 413 -15.54 5.34 -1.53
N ARG A 414 -16.87 5.17 -1.39
CA ARG A 414 -17.63 4.28 -2.28
C ARG A 414 -17.73 4.86 -3.68
N ALA A 415 -17.39 4.03 -4.67
CA ALA A 415 -17.56 4.26 -6.09
C ALA A 415 -18.54 3.23 -6.66
N PHE A 416 -19.64 3.73 -7.23
CA PHE A 416 -20.70 2.91 -7.82
C PHE A 416 -20.50 2.81 -9.33
N PHE A 417 -20.50 1.59 -9.86
CA PHE A 417 -20.28 1.33 -11.28
C PHE A 417 -21.58 0.92 -12.00
N THR A 418 -21.63 1.14 -13.31
CA THR A 418 -22.82 0.85 -14.14
C THR A 418 -23.13 -0.63 -14.32
N ASP A 419 -22.23 -1.52 -13.92
CA ASP A 419 -22.45 -2.97 -13.84
C ASP A 419 -23.03 -3.42 -12.49
N GLY A 420 -23.28 -2.49 -11.56
CA GLY A 420 -23.81 -2.77 -10.23
C GLY A 420 -22.73 -3.01 -9.17
N GLU A 421 -21.45 -3.07 -9.57
CA GLU A 421 -20.34 -3.21 -8.65
C GLU A 421 -20.14 -1.94 -7.82
N VAL A 422 -19.71 -2.13 -6.57
CA VAL A 422 -19.34 -1.04 -5.67
C VAL A 422 -17.95 -1.31 -5.13
N SER A 423 -17.01 -0.40 -5.39
CA SER A 423 -15.70 -0.44 -4.74
C SER A 423 -15.62 0.60 -3.63
N ALA A 424 -14.79 0.34 -2.62
CA ALA A 424 -14.51 1.25 -1.51
C ALA A 424 -13.09 1.02 -0.97
N GLY A 425 -12.68 1.85 -0.01
CA GLY A 425 -11.39 1.74 0.67
C GLY A 425 -10.47 2.93 0.41
N SER A 426 -9.31 2.92 1.06
CA SER A 426 -8.32 4.00 0.96
C SER A 426 -7.80 4.21 -0.48
N SER A 427 -7.75 3.16 -1.30
CA SER A 427 -7.44 3.24 -2.74
C SER A 427 -8.41 4.15 -3.50
N ASN A 428 -9.72 3.96 -3.30
CA ASN A 428 -10.74 4.81 -3.90
C ASN A 428 -10.65 6.24 -3.38
N ALA A 429 -10.43 6.42 -2.08
CA ALA A 429 -10.27 7.74 -1.50
C ALA A 429 -9.11 8.51 -2.12
N ALA A 430 -7.95 7.87 -2.27
CA ALA A 430 -6.80 8.42 -2.95
C ALA A 430 -7.09 8.73 -4.43
N ALA A 431 -7.80 7.85 -5.15
CA ALA A 431 -8.20 8.10 -6.54
C ALA A 431 -9.17 9.29 -6.69
N TYR A 432 -10.11 9.45 -5.76
CA TYR A 432 -11.00 10.61 -5.72
C TYR A 432 -10.23 11.91 -5.51
N VAL A 433 -9.34 11.94 -4.52
CA VAL A 433 -8.49 13.11 -4.26
C VAL A 433 -7.55 13.37 -5.43
N ALA A 434 -7.02 12.33 -6.09
CA ALA A 434 -6.22 12.48 -7.31
C ALA A 434 -7.01 13.08 -8.47
N GLY A 435 -8.27 12.68 -8.65
CA GLY A 435 -9.18 13.32 -9.59
C GLY A 435 -9.39 14.79 -9.30
N VAL A 436 -9.62 15.17 -8.04
CA VAL A 436 -9.72 16.57 -7.61
C VAL A 436 -8.43 17.31 -7.93
N VAL A 437 -7.28 16.80 -7.49
CA VAL A 437 -5.97 17.43 -7.67
C VAL A 437 -5.62 17.59 -9.15
N THR A 438 -6.04 16.66 -10.02
CA THR A 438 -5.89 16.80 -11.48
C THR A 438 -6.63 18.04 -11.99
N VAL A 439 -7.87 18.27 -11.54
CA VAL A 439 -8.65 19.47 -11.89
C VAL A 439 -8.01 20.73 -11.30
N LEU A 440 -7.52 20.69 -10.05
CA LEU A 440 -6.83 21.81 -9.42
C LEU A 440 -5.51 22.17 -10.14
N LYS A 441 -4.76 21.16 -10.60
CA LYS A 441 -3.51 21.32 -11.35
C LYS A 441 -3.76 21.96 -12.72
N ALA A 442 -4.84 21.58 -13.40
CA ALA A 442 -5.27 22.25 -14.64
C ALA A 442 -5.65 23.72 -14.38
N ALA A 443 -6.39 23.99 -13.30
CA ALA A 443 -6.82 25.34 -12.94
C ALA A 443 -5.67 26.26 -12.51
N VAL A 444 -4.65 25.71 -11.85
CA VAL A 444 -3.45 26.41 -11.37
C VAL A 444 -2.20 25.54 -11.61
N PRO A 445 -1.54 25.66 -12.78
CA PRO A 445 -0.39 24.83 -13.16
C PRO A 445 0.81 24.88 -12.18
N GLY A 446 0.93 25.97 -11.39
CA GLY A 446 1.94 26.13 -10.35
C GLY A 446 1.73 25.29 -9.09
N LEU A 447 0.70 24.44 -9.02
CA LEU A 447 0.46 23.55 -7.88
C LEU A 447 1.63 22.56 -7.69
N ARG A 448 2.09 22.40 -6.43
CA ARG A 448 3.28 21.64 -6.00
C ARG A 448 2.92 20.75 -4.81
N PRO A 449 3.73 19.71 -4.48
CA PRO A 449 3.49 18.83 -3.34
C PRO A 449 3.23 19.59 -2.02
N SER A 450 4.03 20.61 -1.70
CA SER A 450 3.90 21.39 -0.47
C SER A 450 2.55 22.15 -0.36
N HIS A 451 1.98 22.57 -1.47
CA HIS A 451 0.65 23.21 -1.49
C HIS A 451 -0.44 22.21 -1.12
N LEU A 452 -0.35 20.96 -1.61
CA LEU A 452 -1.33 19.92 -1.27
C LEU A 452 -1.32 19.58 0.21
N LEU A 453 -0.14 19.48 0.82
CA LEU A 453 -0.01 19.22 2.26
C LEU A 453 -0.57 20.39 3.11
N ARG A 454 -0.47 21.64 2.62
CA ARG A 454 -1.13 22.77 3.27
C ARG A 454 -2.66 22.73 3.11
N ILE A 455 -3.16 22.34 1.93
CA ILE A 455 -4.61 22.17 1.70
C ILE A 455 -5.17 21.08 2.61
N ALA A 456 -4.45 19.97 2.78
CA ALA A 456 -4.84 18.86 3.66
C ALA A 456 -5.12 19.30 5.11
N GLN A 457 -4.43 20.33 5.60
CA GLN A 457 -4.57 20.84 6.97
C GLN A 457 -5.72 21.84 7.15
N GLN A 458 -6.40 22.25 6.05
CA GLN A 458 -7.45 23.28 6.10
C GLN A 458 -8.85 22.70 6.30
N GLY A 459 -9.00 21.38 6.14
CA GLY A 459 -10.30 20.73 6.24
C GLY A 459 -10.82 20.65 7.68
N PRO A 460 -12.12 20.34 7.87
CA PRO A 460 -12.69 20.09 9.20
C PRO A 460 -11.97 18.93 9.90
N VAL A 461 -11.75 19.07 11.21
CA VAL A 461 -11.17 17.99 12.02
C VAL A 461 -12.11 16.79 12.05
N VAL A 462 -11.56 15.60 11.83
CA VAL A 462 -12.29 14.34 11.96
C VAL A 462 -12.56 14.08 13.44
N PRO A 463 -13.82 13.95 13.86
CA PRO A 463 -14.12 13.72 15.27
C PRO A 463 -13.63 12.34 15.69
N TYR A 464 -13.12 12.21 16.91
CA TYR A 464 -12.64 10.92 17.44
C TYR A 464 -13.72 9.82 17.40
N SER A 465 -15.00 10.20 17.47
CA SER A 465 -16.13 9.28 17.31
C SER A 465 -16.17 8.56 15.96
N ALA A 466 -15.62 9.17 14.91
CA ALA A 466 -15.50 8.56 13.59
C ALA A 466 -14.42 7.46 13.53
N LEU A 467 -13.61 7.31 14.58
CA LEU A 467 -12.60 6.27 14.73
C LEU A 467 -13.02 5.19 15.76
N ARG A 468 -14.29 5.17 16.21
CA ARG A 468 -14.82 4.17 17.16
C ARG A 468 -14.70 2.75 16.60
N GLY A 469 -14.28 1.80 17.43
CA GLY A 469 -14.11 0.39 17.04
C GLY A 469 -12.66 -0.03 16.81
N ARG A 470 -11.70 0.88 16.98
CA ARG A 470 -10.26 0.58 16.98
C ARG A 470 -9.77 0.14 18.38
N PRO A 471 -8.71 -0.69 18.46
CA PRO A 471 -8.03 -1.02 19.71
C PRO A 471 -7.61 0.22 20.51
N THR A 472 -7.48 0.08 21.82
CA THR A 472 -7.00 1.16 22.68
C THR A 472 -5.55 1.52 22.33
N ARG A 473 -5.34 2.75 21.88
CA ARG A 473 -4.02 3.26 21.52
C ARG A 473 -3.14 3.42 22.77
N PRO A 474 -1.81 3.27 22.65
CA PRO A 474 -0.88 3.58 23.73
C PRO A 474 -1.07 5.01 24.25
N ALA A 475 -1.06 5.20 25.58
CA ALA A 475 -1.27 6.51 26.21
C ALA A 475 -0.27 7.59 25.77
N SER A 476 0.92 7.18 25.34
CA SER A 476 1.94 8.08 24.81
C SER A 476 1.60 8.66 23.44
N SER A 477 0.63 8.12 22.71
CA SER A 477 0.43 8.43 21.29
C SER A 477 -0.29 9.74 21.03
N PRO A 478 0.11 10.50 19.98
CA PRO A 478 -0.50 11.79 19.70
C PRO A 478 -1.99 11.57 19.40
N PRO A 479 -2.88 12.48 19.85
CA PRO A 479 -4.29 12.40 19.50
C PRO A 479 -4.42 12.40 17.98
N PRO A 480 -5.35 11.61 17.40
CA PRO A 480 -5.55 11.62 15.96
C PRO A 480 -6.12 12.98 15.56
N GLY A 481 -5.29 13.82 14.95
CA GLY A 481 -5.67 15.12 14.40
C GLY A 481 -5.85 15.04 12.89
N PHE A 482 -6.68 14.09 12.42
CA PHE A 482 -6.95 13.97 10.98
C PHE A 482 -7.94 15.05 10.53
N HIS A 483 -7.84 15.42 9.27
CA HIS A 483 -8.75 16.37 8.63
C HIS A 483 -9.53 15.67 7.52
N TYR A 484 -10.80 16.02 7.33
CA TYR A 484 -11.49 15.63 6.11
C TYR A 484 -10.91 16.40 4.92
N TRP A 485 -10.77 15.76 3.76
CA TRP A 485 -10.40 16.48 2.55
C TRP A 485 -11.43 17.57 2.25
N GLN A 486 -10.96 18.79 2.00
CA GLN A 486 -11.79 19.91 1.58
C GLN A 486 -11.16 20.58 0.36
N THR A 487 -11.86 20.51 -0.77
CA THR A 487 -11.42 21.16 -2.01
C THR A 487 -11.45 22.69 -1.84
N PRO A 488 -10.33 23.39 -2.06
CA PRO A 488 -10.29 24.84 -1.93
C PRO A 488 -11.05 25.50 -3.09
N THR A 489 -11.54 26.73 -2.87
CA THR A 489 -12.05 27.54 -4.00
C THR A 489 -10.90 27.96 -4.91
N ARG A 490 -11.19 28.30 -6.17
CA ARG A 490 -10.14 28.68 -7.13
C ARG A 490 -9.37 29.92 -6.69
N ALA A 491 -10.06 30.89 -6.08
CA ALA A 491 -9.43 32.08 -5.52
C ALA A 491 -8.45 31.74 -4.38
N LYS A 492 -8.84 30.87 -3.44
CA LYS A 492 -7.96 30.41 -2.34
C LYS A 492 -6.76 29.63 -2.86
N LEU A 493 -6.97 28.81 -3.90
CA LEU A 493 -5.90 28.05 -4.54
C LEU A 493 -4.85 28.97 -5.19
N ILE A 494 -5.28 29.99 -5.93
CA ILE A 494 -4.39 30.97 -6.56
C ILE A 494 -3.59 31.74 -5.50
N ASP A 495 -4.25 32.21 -4.44
CA ASP A 495 -3.59 32.93 -3.34
C ASP A 495 -2.54 32.06 -2.65
N LEU A 496 -2.85 30.79 -2.36
CA LEU A 496 -1.92 29.83 -1.77
C LEU A 496 -0.65 29.65 -2.61
N VAL A 497 -0.80 29.52 -3.92
CA VAL A 497 0.34 29.34 -4.84
C VAL A 497 1.16 30.62 -4.97
N ARG A 498 0.52 31.80 -5.02
CA ARG A 498 1.23 33.09 -5.13
C ARG A 498 2.07 33.43 -3.91
N ARG A 499 1.58 33.17 -2.68
CA ARG A 499 2.32 33.45 -1.43
C ARG A 499 3.56 32.57 -1.21
N SER A 500 3.74 31.55 -2.05
CA SER A 500 4.84 30.58 -1.94
C SER A 500 5.88 30.74 -3.05
N GLN A 501 5.70 31.73 -3.94
CA GLN A 501 6.67 32.22 -4.92
C GLN A 501 7.37 33.45 -4.34
#